data_AF-A0A830D6X3-F1
#
_entry.id   AF-A0A830D6X3-F1
#
_cell.length_a   1.000
_cell.length_b   1.000
_cell.length_c   1.000
_cell.angle_alpha   90.00
_cell.angle_beta   90.00
_cell.angle_gamma   90.00
#
_symmetry.space_group_name_H-M   'P 1'
#
loop_
_entity.id
_entity.type
_entity.pdbx_description
1 polymer ?
#
loop_
_entity_poly.entity_id
_entity_poly.type
_entity_poly.pdbx_seq_one_letter_code
_entity_poly.pdbx_strand_id
1 'polypeptide(L)' 'MYTYHETIKLGKTSFSIYKVNRIPRELSLEWPGHSYDLLSKNCNHFCDEFCERLCVPKLPGNLQHFFFTCTNLFY' A
#
# COMPACT_ATOMS: atom_id res chain seq x y z
N MET A 1 13.68 -14.93 -0.27
CA MET A 1 14.58 -13.78 -0.46
C MET A 1 13.84 -12.79 -1.34
N TYR A 2 13.52 -11.60 -0.83
CA TYR A 2 12.83 -10.57 -1.60
C TYR A 2 13.88 -9.64 -2.19
N THR A 3 13.86 -9.46 -3.51
CA THR A 3 14.74 -8.53 -4.20
C THR A 3 13.92 -7.33 -4.58
N TYR A 4 14.33 -6.15 -4.10
CA TYR A 4 13.76 -4.89 -4.56
C TYR A 4 13.94 -4.78 -6.08
N HIS A 5 12.85 -4.50 -6.80
CA HIS A 5 12.87 -4.32 -8.24
C HIS A 5 13.05 -2.85 -8.59
N GLU A 6 12.10 -2.01 -8.15
CA GLU A 6 12.05 -0.60 -8.52
C GLU A 6 11.14 0.22 -7.58
N THR A 7 11.21 1.54 -7.72
CA THR A 7 10.33 2.50 -7.05
C THR A 7 9.58 3.27 -8.11
N ILE A 8 8.26 3.32 -8.00
CA ILE A 8 7.38 4.00 -8.95
C ILE A 8 6.76 5.22 -8.25
N LYS A 9 6.90 6.40 -8.87
CA LYS A 9 6.25 7.62 -8.39
C LYS A 9 4.78 7.61 -8.81
N LEU A 10 3.88 7.40 -7.85
CA LEU A 10 2.43 7.34 -8.11
C LEU A 10 1.80 8.74 -8.24
N GLY A 11 2.31 9.73 -7.51
CA GLY A 11 1.77 11.09 -7.58
C GLY A 11 2.21 11.96 -6.41
N LYS A 12 1.46 13.05 -6.21
CA LYS A 12 1.62 13.96 -5.06
C LYS A 12 0.28 14.07 -4.35
N THR A 13 0.31 14.10 -3.03
CA THR A 13 -0.86 14.41 -2.21
C THR A 13 -0.75 15.83 -1.68
N SER A 14 -1.89 16.51 -1.50
CA SER A 14 -1.96 17.83 -0.85
C SER A 14 -2.03 17.73 0.68
N PHE A 15 -2.01 16.50 1.22
CA PHE A 15 -2.09 16.29 2.66
C PHE A 15 -0.82 16.68 3.39
N SER A 16 -1.02 17.14 4.64
CA SER A 16 0.09 17.40 5.55
C SER A 16 0.79 16.09 5.91
N ILE A 17 2.07 16.19 6.26
CA ILE A 17 2.86 15.06 6.74
C ILE A 17 2.19 14.33 7.92
N TYR A 18 1.49 15.07 8.79
CA TYR A 18 0.73 14.50 9.90
C TYR A 18 -0.40 13.59 9.41
N LYS A 19 -1.16 14.05 8.41
CA LYS A 19 -2.26 13.25 7.84
C LYS A 19 -1.71 12.04 7.09
N VAL A 20 -0.65 12.20 6.31
CA VAL A 20 0.03 11.08 5.63
C VAL A 20 0.50 10.03 6.62
N ASN A 21 1.09 10.42 7.76
CA ASN A 21 1.56 9.48 8.78
C ASN A 21 0.45 8.83 9.60
N ARG A 22 -0.76 9.39 9.62
CA ARG A 22 -1.92 8.81 10.30
C ARG A 22 -2.57 7.68 9.51
N ILE A 23 -2.69 7.86 8.19
CA ILE A 23 -3.35 6.91 7.30
C ILE A 23 -2.84 5.46 7.47
N PRO A 24 -1.52 5.16 7.46
CA PRO A 24 -1.06 3.78 7.59
C PRO A 24 -1.31 3.19 8.98
N ARG A 25 -1.43 4.03 10.03
CA ARG A 25 -1.78 3.58 11.38
C ARG A 25 -3.25 3.20 11.50
N GLU A 26 -4.13 3.90 10.78
CA GLU A 26 -5.55 3.56 10.72
C GLU A 26 -5.75 2.29 9.89
N LEU A 27 -5.10 2.22 8.72
CA LEU A 27 -5.12 1.04 7.86
C LEU A 27 -4.57 -0.21 8.57
N SER A 28 -3.53 -0.10 9.39
CA SER A 28 -2.99 -1.27 10.11
C SER A 28 -3.97 -1.87 11.12
N LEU A 29 -4.93 -1.10 11.64
CA LEU A 29 -5.99 -1.59 12.52
C LEU A 29 -7.06 -2.35 11.73
N GLU A 30 -7.32 -1.94 10.50
CA GLU A 30 -8.33 -2.55 9.60
C GLU A 30 -7.77 -3.76 8.82
N TRP A 31 -6.44 -3.82 8.69
CA TRP A 31 -5.69 -4.86 8.01
C TRP A 31 -4.79 -5.65 8.97
N PRO A 32 -5.36 -6.35 9.96
CA PRO A 32 -4.56 -7.17 10.84
C PRO A 32 -3.97 -8.35 10.07
N GLY A 33 -2.71 -8.71 10.37
CA GLY A 33 -1.97 -9.72 9.61
C GLY A 33 -2.64 -11.10 9.55
N HIS A 34 -3.45 -11.47 10.55
CA HIS A 34 -4.21 -12.72 10.54
C HIS A 34 -5.37 -12.74 9.52
N SER A 35 -5.76 -11.58 9.01
CA SER A 35 -6.78 -11.45 7.95
C SER A 35 -6.18 -11.47 6.55
N TYR A 36 -4.86 -11.67 6.42
CA TYR A 36 -4.18 -11.70 5.13
C TYR A 36 -4.65 -12.90 4.30
N ASP A 37 -5.21 -12.61 3.13
CA ASP A 37 -5.63 -13.60 2.14
C ASP A 37 -4.87 -13.39 0.83
N LEU A 38 -4.33 -14.46 0.26
CA LEU A 38 -3.49 -14.39 -0.94
C LEU A 38 -4.22 -13.80 -2.14
N LEU A 39 -5.53 -14.02 -2.27
CA LEU A 39 -6.31 -13.66 -3.45
C LEU A 39 -7.12 -12.38 -3.28
N SER A 40 -7.69 -12.16 -2.11
CA SER A 40 -8.68 -11.10 -1.87
C SER A 40 -8.28 -10.08 -0.80
N LYS A 41 -7.23 -10.32 -0.03
CA LYS A 41 -6.80 -9.43 1.06
C LYS A 41 -5.29 -9.47 1.26
N ASN A 42 -4.57 -9.17 0.19
CA ASN A 42 -3.11 -9.17 0.16
C ASN A 42 -2.52 -7.74 0.16
N CYS A 43 -1.20 -7.66 0.07
CA CYS A 43 -0.44 -6.41 -0.03
C CYS A 43 -0.87 -5.48 -1.17
N ASN A 44 -1.33 -6.00 -2.31
CA ASN A 44 -1.74 -5.17 -3.44
C ASN A 44 -3.03 -4.43 -3.11
N HIS A 45 -3.99 -5.10 -2.46
CA HIS A 45 -5.24 -4.49 -2.02
C HIS A 45 -5.00 -3.44 -0.91
N PHE A 46 -4.10 -3.75 0.03
CA PHE A 46 -3.67 -2.78 1.04
C PHE A 46 -3.07 -1.53 0.40
N CYS A 47 -2.16 -1.70 -0.55
CA CYS A 47 -1.49 -0.59 -1.22
C CYS A 47 -2.46 0.20 -2.13
N ASP A 48 -3.48 -0.44 -2.71
CA ASP A 48 -4.56 0.24 -3.42
C ASP A 48 -5.39 1.15 -2.50
N GLU A 49 -5.84 0.61 -1.37
CA GLU A 49 -6.61 1.38 -0.38
C GLU A 49 -5.78 2.52 0.23
N PHE A 50 -4.49 2.28 0.49
CA PHE A 50 -3.57 3.33 0.93
C PHE A 50 -3.46 4.47 -0.09
N CYS A 51 -3.35 4.14 -1.38
CA CYS A 51 -3.31 5.13 -2.47
C CYS A 51 -4.61 5.93 -2.58
N GLU A 52 -5.75 5.25 -2.47
CA GLU A 52 -7.07 5.89 -2.43
C GLU A 52 -7.18 6.88 -1.27
N ARG A 53 -6.78 6.45 -0.06
CA ARG A 53 -6.80 7.32 1.14
C ARG A 53 -5.83 8.49 1.05
N LEU A 54 -4.77 8.40 0.26
CA LEU A 54 -3.84 9.50 -0.03
C LEU A 54 -4.31 10.40 -1.18
N CYS A 55 -5.41 10.06 -1.86
CA CYS A 55 -5.91 10.70 -3.07
C CYS A 55 -4.86 10.73 -4.19
N VAL A 56 -4.10 9.64 -4.35
CA VAL A 56 -3.17 9.45 -5.46
C VAL A 56 -3.67 8.35 -6.39
N PRO A 57 -3.19 8.30 -7.65
CA PRO A 57 -3.54 7.22 -8.56
C PRO A 57 -3.25 5.84 -7.96
N LYS A 58 -4.15 4.90 -8.27
CA LYS A 58 -4.02 3.48 -7.91
C LYS A 58 -2.75 2.86 -8.51
N LEU A 59 -2.37 1.71 -7.97
CA LEU A 59 -1.28 0.91 -8.53
C LEU A 59 -1.60 0.53 -9.98
N PRO A 60 -0.69 0.77 -10.94
CA PRO A 60 -0.90 0.38 -12.33
C PRO A 60 -1.06 -1.15 -12.44
N GLY A 61 -1.98 -1.59 -13.32
CA GLY A 61 -2.47 -2.98 -13.36
C GLY A 61 -1.41 -4.04 -13.67
N ASN A 62 -0.25 -3.64 -14.21
CA ASN A 62 0.91 -4.52 -14.40
C ASN A 62 1.59 -4.90 -13.07
N LEU A 63 1.45 -4.10 -12.02
CA LEU A 63 1.96 -4.41 -10.67
C LEU A 63 1.00 -5.29 -9.87
N GLN A 64 -0.31 -5.20 -10.13
CA GLN A 64 -1.34 -5.97 -9.42
C GLN A 64 -1.21 -7.49 -9.65
N HIS A 65 -0.62 -7.91 -10.77
CA HIS A 65 -0.38 -9.31 -11.12
C HIS A 65 0.87 -9.92 -10.45
N PHE A 66 1.73 -9.08 -9.86
CA PHE A 66 2.88 -9.55 -9.10
C PHE A 66 2.56 -9.47 -7.61
N PHE A 67 2.78 -10.57 -6.88
CA PHE A 67 2.74 -10.61 -5.42
C PHE A 67 3.92 -9.79 -4.85
N PHE A 68 3.85 -8.46 -4.94
CA PHE A 68 4.80 -7.57 -4.31
C PHE A 68 4.31 -7.28 -2.90
N THR A 69 4.84 -8.02 -1.92
CA THR A 69 4.67 -7.67 -0.52
C THR A 69 5.20 -6.24 -0.30
N CYS A 70 4.30 -5.29 -0.08
CA CYS A 70 4.59 -3.95 0.44
C CYS A 70 5.14 -4.05 1.88
N THR A 71 6.28 -4.72 2.10
CA THR A 71 6.88 -4.92 3.44
C THR A 71 7.74 -3.74 3.91
N ASN A 72 7.96 -2.72 3.08
CA ASN A 72 8.84 -1.58 3.40
C ASN A 72 8.13 -0.24 3.64
N LEU A 73 6.80 -0.23 3.80
CA LEU A 73 6.06 0.96 4.26
C LEU A 73 5.80 0.96 5.78
N PHE A 74 6.37 0.00 6.51
CA PHE A 74 6.10 -0.26 7.93
C PHE A 74 7.35 -0.30 8.83
N TYR A 75 8.50 0.14 8.33
CA TYR A 75 9.68 0.45 9.16
C TYR A 75 9.98 1.94 9.11
#